data_AF-A0A7W8W8B0-F1
#
_entry.id   AF-A0A7W8W8B0-F1
#
_cell.length_a   1.000
_cell.length_b   1.000
_cell.length_c   1.000
_cell.angle_alpha   90.00
_cell.angle_beta   90.00
_cell.angle_gamma   90.00
#
_symmetry.space_group_name_H-M   'P 1'
#
loop_
_entity.id
_entity.type
_entity.pdbx_description
1 polymer ?
#
loop_
_entity_poly.entity_id
_entity_poly.type
_entity_poly.pdbx_seq_one_letter_code
_entity_poly.pdbx_strand_id
1 'polypeptide(L)'
;MNGARESAALGYAVSEASFERGISVVSAPVRDQSGKIAAALTVTIPRSDIGETAEREPLIIAVCQAALELSERLSYRPRQDDPTAMQARRRSIAAH
;
A
#
# COMPACT_ATOMS: atom_id res chain seq x y z
N MET A 1 9.80 -13.13 9.52
CA MET A 1 9.02 -11.89 9.27
C MET A 1 9.91 -10.86 8.58
N ASN A 2 10.12 -10.99 7.26
CA ASN A 2 10.95 -10.07 6.45
C ASN A 2 10.14 -9.30 5.39
N GLY A 3 8.82 -9.55 5.30
CA GLY A 3 7.96 -9.07 4.20
C GLY A 3 7.81 -7.55 4.14
N ALA A 4 7.76 -6.84 5.28
CA ALA A 4 7.55 -5.40 5.27
C ALA A 4 8.66 -4.61 4.56
N ARG A 5 9.91 -5.09 4.63
CA ARG A 5 11.05 -4.44 3.96
C ARG A 5 11.08 -4.71 2.47
N GLU A 6 10.73 -5.94 2.07
CA GLU A 6 10.69 -6.36 0.66
C GLU A 6 9.54 -5.68 -0.08
N SER A 7 8.35 -5.62 0.52
CA SER A 7 7.20 -4.90 -0.02
C SER A 7 7.40 -3.38 -0.05
N ALA A 8 8.18 -2.82 0.87
CA ALA A 8 8.51 -1.40 0.84
C ALA A 8 9.35 -0.97 -0.37
N ALA A 9 10.03 -1.90 -1.05
CA ALA A 9 10.69 -1.63 -2.33
C ALA A 9 9.69 -1.42 -3.47
N LEU A 10 8.53 -2.10 -3.41
CA LEU A 10 7.42 -1.93 -4.36
C LEU A 10 6.48 -0.77 -3.98
N GLY A 11 6.56 -0.29 -2.74
CA GLY A 11 5.70 0.76 -2.18
C GLY A 11 4.41 0.22 -1.56
N TYR A 12 4.15 -1.08 -1.68
CA TYR A 12 2.99 -1.76 -1.08
C TYR A 12 3.22 -3.28 -1.05
N ALA A 13 2.37 -3.97 -0.28
CA ALA A 13 2.26 -5.42 -0.21
C ALA A 13 0.81 -5.83 -0.54
N VAL A 14 0.64 -6.92 -1.26
CA VAL A 14 -0.64 -7.62 -1.38
C VAL A 14 -0.43 -9.02 -0.82
N SER A 15 -1.36 -9.47 0.02
CA SER A 15 -1.37 -10.84 0.53
C SER A 15 -2.78 -11.38 0.43
N GLU A 16 -2.91 -12.40 -0.41
CA GLU A 16 -4.18 -13.07 -0.69
C GLU A 16 -4.18 -14.42 0.03
N ALA A 17 -5.28 -14.73 0.71
CA ALA A 17 -5.54 -16.01 1.38
C ALA A 17 -4.41 -16.57 2.30
N SER A 18 -3.55 -15.71 2.87
CA SER A 18 -2.33 -16.16 3.58
C SER A 18 -2.50 -16.41 5.08
N PHE A 19 -3.68 -16.20 5.68
CA PHE A 19 -3.90 -16.40 7.12
C PHE A 19 -5.18 -17.18 7.48
N GLU A 20 -6.29 -16.95 6.77
CA GLU A 20 -7.54 -17.70 6.90
C GLU A 20 -8.22 -17.72 5.53
N ARG A 21 -8.82 -18.85 5.10
CA ARG A 21 -9.47 -18.93 3.77
C ARG A 21 -10.62 -17.92 3.75
N GLY A 22 -10.47 -16.83 2.99
CA GLY A 22 -11.53 -15.83 2.83
C GLY A 22 -11.13 -14.38 3.04
N ILE A 23 -9.87 -14.06 3.34
CA ILE A 23 -9.43 -12.67 3.57
C ILE A 23 -8.18 -12.36 2.75
N SER A 24 -8.19 -11.19 2.11
CA SER A 24 -7.06 -10.61 1.40
C SER A 24 -6.73 -9.25 2.00
N VAL A 25 -5.47 -8.84 1.91
CA VAL A 25 -5.01 -7.56 2.46
C VAL A 25 -4.13 -6.81 1.47
N VAL A 26 -4.23 -5.48 1.53
CA VAL A 26 -3.29 -4.56 0.89
C VAL A 26 -2.66 -3.71 1.98
N SER A 27 -1.33 -3.62 1.99
CA SER A 27 -0.58 -2.83 2.96
C SER A 27 0.36 -1.85 2.28
N ALA A 28 0.57 -0.67 2.83
CA ALA A 28 1.60 0.28 2.40
C ALA A 28 2.43 0.78 3.60
N PRO A 29 3.73 1.05 3.41
CA PRO A 29 4.59 1.50 4.49
C PRO A 29 4.27 2.96 4.86
N VAL A 30 4.28 3.22 6.17
CA VAL A 30 4.20 4.57 6.73
C VAL A 30 5.58 4.93 7.23
N ARG A 31 6.14 6.03 6.72
CA ARG A 31 7.50 6.47 7.04
C ARG A 31 7.50 7.68 7.97
N ASP A 32 8.48 7.74 8.87
CA ASP A 32 8.73 8.91 9.70
C ASP A 32 9.63 9.94 8.99
N GLN A 33 9.96 11.04 9.66
CA GLN A 33 10.84 12.09 9.13
C GLN A 33 12.25 11.61 8.75
N SER A 34 12.71 10.48 9.30
CA SER A 34 14.01 9.87 8.95
C SER A 34 13.93 8.99 7.70
N GLY A 35 12.72 8.77 7.17
CA GLY A 35 12.45 7.88 6.03
C GLY A 35 12.39 6.40 6.42
N LYS A 36 12.51 6.07 7.71
CA LYS A 36 12.35 4.71 8.22
C LYS A 36 10.87 4.34 8.27
N ILE A 37 10.57 3.06 8.04
CA ILE A 37 9.23 2.53 8.20
C ILE A 37 8.90 2.54 9.70
N ALA A 38 7.96 3.39 10.10
CA ALA A 38 7.48 3.50 11.47
C ALA A 38 6.24 2.63 11.71
N ALA A 39 5.43 2.40 10.67
CA ALA A 39 4.26 1.54 10.70
C ALA A 39 3.91 1.01 9.30
N ALA A 40 2.87 0.18 9.21
CA ALA A 40 2.22 -0.19 7.96
C ALA A 40 0.73 0.10 8.07
N LEU A 41 0.15 0.73 7.05
CA LEU A 41 -1.29 0.89 6.90
C LEU A 41 -1.81 -0.32 6.11
N THR A 42 -2.81 -1.01 6.64
CA THR A 42 -3.36 -2.23 6.02
C THR A 42 -4.88 -2.12 5.87
N VAL A 43 -5.37 -2.44 4.69
CA VAL A 43 -6.80 -2.62 4.41
C VAL A 43 -7.08 -4.10 4.26
N THR A 44 -8.12 -4.55 4.95
CA THR A 44 -8.58 -5.94 4.93
C THR A 44 -9.84 -6.07 4.08
N ILE A 45 -9.79 -6.96 3.11
CA ILE A 45 -10.88 -7.27 2.20
C ILE A 45 -11.43 -8.66 2.58
N PRO A 46 -12.73 -8.79 2.93
CA PRO A 46 -13.35 -10.06 3.30
C PRO A 46 -13.66 -10.90 2.05
N ARG A 47 -12.64 -11.13 1.22
CA ARG A 47 -12.65 -11.99 0.04
C ARG A 47 -11.32 -12.73 -0.06
N SER A 48 -11.35 -13.95 -0.60
CA SER A 48 -10.15 -14.77 -0.80
C SER A 48 -9.15 -14.21 -1.81
N ASP A 49 -9.59 -13.26 -2.64
CA ASP A 49 -8.85 -12.60 -3.72
C ASP A 49 -9.39 -11.16 -3.86
N ILE A 50 -8.55 -10.23 -4.30
CA ILE A 50 -8.92 -8.80 -4.42
C ILE A 50 -9.69 -8.50 -5.71
N GLY A 51 -9.67 -9.43 -6.67
CA GLY A 51 -10.26 -9.30 -7.99
C GLY A 51 -9.20 -9.06 -9.06
N GLU A 52 -9.68 -8.84 -10.29
CA GLU A 52 -8.82 -8.54 -11.43
C GLU A 52 -8.06 -7.21 -11.24
N THR A 53 -7.07 -6.96 -12.10
CA THR A 53 -6.25 -5.75 -12.06
C THR A 53 -7.08 -4.46 -11.95
N ALA A 54 -8.22 -4.38 -12.66
CA ALA A 54 -9.12 -3.23 -12.62
C ALA A 54 -9.77 -2.99 -11.25
N GLU A 55 -10.02 -4.04 -10.46
CA GLU A 55 -10.53 -3.94 -9.08
C GLU A 55 -9.39 -3.70 -8.08
N ARG A 56 -8.23 -4.32 -8.32
CA ARG A 56 -7.08 -4.28 -7.42
C ARG A 56 -6.31 -2.96 -7.46
N GLU A 57 -6.10 -2.39 -8.65
CA GLU A 57 -5.36 -1.12 -8.82
C GLU A 57 -5.93 0.05 -8.01
N PRO A 58 -7.25 0.35 -8.03
CA PRO A 58 -7.78 1.46 -7.25
C PRO A 58 -7.60 1.25 -5.74
N LEU A 59 -7.66 0.01 -5.25
CA LEU A 59 -7.39 -0.31 -3.84
C LEU A 59 -5.93 -0.05 -3.48
N ILE A 60 -4.98 -0.48 -4.31
CA ILE A 60 -3.55 -0.21 -4.11
C ILE A 60 -3.28 1.30 -4.10
N ILE A 61 -3.85 2.05 -5.04
CA ILE A 61 -3.68 3.50 -5.13
C ILE A 61 -4.21 4.17 -3.86
N ALA A 62 -5.42 3.83 -3.42
CA ALA A 62 -6.03 4.40 -2.22
C ALA A 62 -5.22 4.10 -0.95
N VAL A 63 -4.72 2.87 -0.80
CA VAL A 63 -3.88 2.47 0.35
C VAL A 63 -2.56 3.23 0.36
N CYS A 64 -1.90 3.36 -0.80
CA CYS A 64 -0.67 4.13 -0.92
C CYS A 64 -0.89 5.63 -0.65
N GLN A 65 -2.01 6.20 -1.10
CA GLN A 65 -2.38 7.60 -0.80
C GLN A 65 -2.54 7.80 0.71
N ALA A 66 -3.35 6.97 1.37
CA ALA A 66 -3.59 7.08 2.80
C ALA A 66 -2.30 6.90 3.62
N ALA A 67 -1.43 5.96 3.23
CA ALA A 67 -0.14 5.74 3.88
C ALA A 67 0.81 6.93 3.67
N LEU A 68 0.80 7.54 2.49
CA LEU A 68 1.59 8.73 2.21
C LEU A 68 1.10 9.93 3.02
N GLU A 69 -0.20 10.18 3.08
CA GLU A 69 -0.80 11.25 3.88
C GLU A 69 -0.43 11.11 5.36
N LEU A 70 -0.50 9.88 5.90
CA LEU A 70 -0.05 9.62 7.28
C LEU A 70 1.45 9.89 7.45
N SER A 71 2.26 9.49 6.48
CA SER A 71 3.71 9.75 6.51
C SER A 71 4.00 11.26 6.48
N GLU A 72 3.30 12.04 5.65
CA GLU A 72 3.47 13.49 5.58
C GLU A 72 3.11 14.20 6.89
N ARG A 73 2.10 13.68 7.61
CA ARG A 73 1.75 14.13 8.97
C ARG A 73 2.84 13.80 9.99
N LEU A 74 3.65 12.76 9.75
CA LEU A 74 4.86 12.44 10.51
C LEU A 74 6.10 13.20 10.02
N SER A 75 5.91 14.28 9.24
CA SER A 75 6.97 15.09 8.64
C SER A 75 7.87 14.34 7.65
N TYR A 76 7.42 13.19 7.13
CA TYR A 76 8.08 12.56 5.99
C TYR A 76 7.93 13.44 4.73
N ARG A 77 8.96 13.45 3.89
CA ARG A 77 8.97 14.14 2.60
C ARG A 77 9.43 13.15 1.52
N PRO A 78 8.52 12.65 0.68
CA PRO A 78 8.86 11.64 -0.32
C PRO A 78 9.78 12.22 -1.40
N ARG A 79 10.77 11.43 -1.82
CA ARG A 79 11.56 11.72 -3.02
C ARG A 79 10.75 11.40 -4.28
N GLN A 80 11.20 11.85 -5.45
CA GLN A 80 10.52 11.57 -6.72
C GLN A 80 10.46 10.07 -7.03
N ASP A 81 11.47 9.33 -6.58
CA ASP A 81 11.66 7.90 -6.72
C ASP A 81 11.08 7.07 -5.56
N ASP A 82 10.37 7.68 -4.58
CA ASP A 82 9.74 6.90 -3.52
C ASP A 82 8.62 6.02 -4.11
N PRO A 83 8.68 4.69 -3.93
CA PRO A 83 7.78 3.77 -4.62
C PRO A 83 6.32 3.92 -4.13
N THR A 84 6.11 4.26 -2.85
CA THR A 84 4.77 4.49 -2.28
C THR A 84 4.16 5.75 -2.89
N ALA A 85 4.96 6.83 -2.98
CA ALA A 85 4.53 8.07 -3.60
C ALA A 85 4.26 7.92 -5.11
N MET A 86 5.05 7.09 -5.81
CA MET A 86 4.79 6.77 -7.22
C MET A 86 3.45 6.06 -7.40
N GLN A 87 3.11 5.08 -6.56
CA GLN A 87 1.79 4.42 -6.62
C GLN A 87 0.65 5.38 -6.25
N ALA A 88 0.83 6.18 -5.19
CA ALA A 88 -0.18 7.14 -4.74
C ALA A 88 -0.54 8.19 -5.82
N ARG A 89 0.41 8.52 -6.69
CA ARG A 89 0.24 9.49 -7.79
C ARG A 89 -0.34 8.87 -9.06
N ARG A 90 -0.42 7.55 -9.16
CA ARG A 90 -1.06 6.90 -10.31
C ARG A 90 -2.54 7.26 -10.34
N ARG A 91 -3.06 7.55 -11.53
CA ARG A 91 -4.52 7.61 -11.73
C ARG A 91 -5.04 6.18 -11.83
N SER A 92 -6.09 5.88 -11.07
CA SER A 92 -6.86 4.66 -11.28
C SER A 92 -7.60 4.78 -12.61
N ILE A 93 -7.34 3.86 -13.53
CA ILE A 93 -8.19 3.65 -14.70
C ILE A 93 -9.45 2.87 -14.26
N ALA A 94 -10.29 3.50 -13.44
CA ALA A 94 -11.62 2.97 -13.22
C ALA A 94 -12.43 3.23 -14.51
N ALA A 95 -12.50 2.21 -15.38
CA ALA A 95 -13.44 2.20 -16.49
C ALA A 95 -14.87 2.22 -15.94
N HIS A 96 -15.74 2.94 -16.65
CA HIS A 96 -17.13 3.25 -16.31
C HIS A 96 -18.03 2.02 -16.28
#